data_AF-A0A949IMP8-F1
#
_entry.id   AF-A0A949IMP8-F1
#
_cell.length_a   1.000
_cell.length_b   1.000
_cell.length_c   1.000
_cell.angle_alpha   90.00
_cell.angle_beta   90.00
_cell.angle_gamma   90.00
#
_symmetry.space_group_name_H-M   'P 1'
#
loop_
_entity.id
_entity.type
_entity.pdbx_description
1 polymer ?
#
loop_
_entity_poly.entity_id
_entity_poly.type
_entity_poly.pdbx_seq_one_letter_code
_entity_poly.pdbx_strand_id
1 'polypeptide(L)'
;MGKLWQRMPDASGKTQLVEVPLDQARITRPTVVYLSGFLTNNNRPGYVAGSIKSMEELLQEAFPQNLPQIYGWSHTSLRNLFNLAFYNSRPSQRSSDAGFDIGAAVLMPLVAKDFSRDAKGRVSGAPLPIEEAKKNLRNVTIFGYSAGAIVAQETYNATLRMMKDIGYAEKDARGLLSEVVLVAAGVFSRYTKEKGRFTTLYLVASNDRMMRAKNLIWGTLGTVYNKLARRKKDGKELVIRSLSATSAMVSAPVRPTYYQWQYDENGKRKEKKYFRPLYPKWTHRRSYHELAHYITRDENNNAFANTACYALVNALNRKSRPAPLDLLQPPRGMAATDAYKAKIAAAVRRGNDPRP
;
A
#
# COMPACT_ATOMS: atom_id res chain seq x y z
N MET A 1 -9.95 20.53 0.75
CA MET A 1 -9.47 19.48 -0.17
C MET A 1 -8.32 18.73 0.48
N GLY A 2 -8.11 17.46 0.12
CA GLY A 2 -6.90 16.76 0.54
C GLY A 2 -5.64 17.36 -0.10
N LYS A 3 -4.47 17.02 0.44
CA LYS A 3 -3.19 17.62 0.04
C LYS A 3 -2.16 16.54 -0.26
N LEU A 4 -1.35 16.76 -1.28
CA LEU A 4 -0.12 16.01 -1.52
C LEU A 4 1.05 16.76 -0.88
N TRP A 5 1.94 16.00 -0.27
CA TRP A 5 3.13 16.54 0.39
C TRP A 5 4.36 15.80 -0.08
N GLN A 6 5.47 16.53 -0.17
CA GLN A 6 6.77 15.97 -0.45
C GLN A 6 7.79 16.50 0.56
N ARG A 7 8.82 15.71 0.82
CA ARG A 7 10.00 16.18 1.55
C ARG A 7 11.05 16.64 0.56
N MET A 8 11.53 17.88 0.71
CA MET A 8 12.53 18.47 -0.17
C MET A 8 13.59 19.22 0.66
N PRO A 9 14.88 19.18 0.27
CA PRO A 9 15.88 20.05 0.85
C PRO A 9 15.58 21.51 0.49
N ASP A 10 15.72 22.40 1.47
CA ASP A 10 15.72 23.85 1.23
C ASP A 10 17.10 24.33 0.75
N ALA A 11 17.25 25.65 0.55
CA ALA A 11 18.52 26.25 0.11
C ALA A 11 19.69 26.01 1.08
N SER A 12 19.43 25.67 2.34
CA SER A 12 20.43 25.30 3.34
C SER A 12 20.72 23.80 3.40
N GLY A 13 20.06 23.01 2.56
CA GLY A 13 20.13 21.54 2.55
C GLY A 13 19.27 20.87 3.62
N LYS A 14 18.54 21.63 4.44
CA LYS A 14 17.65 21.08 5.48
C LYS A 14 16.36 20.59 4.83
N THR A 15 15.97 19.35 5.11
CA THR A 15 14.74 18.79 4.56
C THR A 15 13.51 19.40 5.21
N GLN A 16 12.63 19.99 4.39
CA GLN A 16 11.34 20.54 4.79
C GLN A 16 10.19 19.75 4.15
N LEU A 17 9.03 19.79 4.80
CA LEU A 17 7.80 19.26 4.23
C LEU A 17 7.12 20.37 3.42
N VAL A 18 6.92 20.12 2.12
CA VAL A 18 6.34 21.08 1.18
C VAL A 18 5.02 20.52 0.66
N GLU A 19 3.98 21.37 0.65
CA GLU A 19 2.72 21.06 -0.01
C GLU A 19 2.92 21.15 -1.53
N VAL A 20 2.46 20.12 -2.25
CA VAL A 20 2.54 20.07 -3.70
C VAL A 20 1.14 20.33 -4.25
N PRO A 21 0.94 21.43 -4.98
CA PRO A 21 -0.34 21.69 -5.64
C PRO A 21 -0.73 20.52 -6.53
N LEU A 22 -2.00 20.10 -6.45
CA LEU A 22 -2.46 18.87 -7.11
C LEU A 22 -2.35 18.94 -8.64
N ASP A 23 -2.48 20.14 -9.21
CA ASP A 23 -2.30 20.46 -10.62
C ASP A 23 -0.83 20.48 -11.07
N GLN A 24 0.11 20.64 -10.11
CA GLN A 24 1.55 20.65 -10.32
C GLN A 24 2.21 19.30 -10.03
N ALA A 25 1.49 18.34 -9.44
CA ALA A 25 1.99 16.99 -9.27
C ALA A 25 2.33 16.38 -10.66
N ARG A 26 3.61 16.12 -10.90
CA ARG A 26 4.12 15.54 -12.15
C ARG A 26 4.91 14.30 -11.82
N ILE A 27 4.41 13.16 -12.28
CA ILE A 27 5.05 11.85 -12.10
C ILE A 27 5.70 11.46 -13.43
N THR A 28 7.00 11.71 -13.54
CA THR A 28 7.80 11.40 -14.73
C THR A 28 8.81 10.27 -14.49
N ARG A 29 8.97 9.85 -13.23
CA ARG A 29 9.90 8.81 -12.77
C ARG A 29 9.23 7.93 -11.72
N PRO A 30 9.82 6.79 -11.31
CA PRO A 30 9.25 5.94 -10.27
C PRO A 30 8.94 6.72 -8.98
N THR A 31 7.68 6.64 -8.57
CA THR A 31 7.09 7.42 -7.49
C THR A 31 6.26 6.54 -6.56
N VAL A 32 6.40 6.75 -5.25
CA VAL A 32 5.52 6.19 -4.23
C VAL A 32 4.50 7.23 -3.79
N VAL A 33 3.22 6.88 -3.84
CA VAL A 33 2.14 7.65 -3.23
C VAL A 33 1.69 6.93 -1.96
N TYR A 34 2.05 7.50 -0.81
CA TYR A 34 1.73 6.96 0.49
C TYR A 34 0.37 7.46 0.98
N LEU A 35 -0.54 6.52 1.24
CA LEU A 35 -1.88 6.77 1.75
C LEU A 35 -2.00 6.15 3.15
N SER A 36 -2.24 6.97 4.16
CA SER A 36 -2.50 6.50 5.54
C SER A 36 -3.95 6.74 5.94
N GLY A 37 -4.47 5.81 6.74
CA GLY A 37 -5.86 5.83 7.18
C GLY A 37 -6.19 6.93 8.19
N PHE A 38 -5.47 7.01 9.31
CA PHE A 38 -5.97 7.72 10.50
C PHE A 38 -5.14 8.95 10.91
N LEU A 39 -3.86 9.01 10.56
CA LEU A 39 -2.92 9.95 11.19
C LEU A 39 -2.46 11.09 10.28
N THR A 40 -2.57 10.93 8.96
CA THR A 40 -2.18 11.96 7.99
C THR A 40 -3.32 12.94 7.73
N ASN A 41 -3.57 13.85 8.67
CA ASN A 41 -4.53 14.96 8.51
C ASN A 41 -3.78 16.26 8.15
N ASN A 42 -4.40 17.13 7.34
CA ASN A 42 -3.91 18.48 7.03
C ASN A 42 -3.50 19.28 8.29
N ASN A 43 -4.18 19.07 9.42
CA ASN A 43 -3.91 19.74 10.69
C ASN A 43 -2.73 19.14 11.48
N ARG A 44 -2.14 18.04 10.99
CA ARG A 44 -1.02 17.36 11.64
C ARG A 44 0.05 16.95 10.62
N PRO A 45 0.67 17.91 9.92
CA PRO A 45 1.65 17.64 8.87
C PRO A 45 2.87 16.85 9.36
N GLY A 46 3.19 16.90 10.65
CA GLY A 46 4.26 16.08 11.24
C GLY A 46 4.09 14.57 11.04
N TYR A 47 2.85 14.04 11.06
CA TYR A 47 2.60 12.62 10.77
C TYR A 47 2.80 12.30 9.28
N VAL A 48 2.55 13.27 8.40
CA VAL A 48 2.85 13.14 6.96
C VAL A 48 4.35 13.08 6.75
N ALA A 49 5.11 14.02 7.33
CA ALA A 49 6.57 14.04 7.26
C ALA A 49 7.21 12.76 7.81
N GLY A 50 6.72 12.27 8.96
CA GLY A 50 7.19 11.02 9.55
C GLY A 50 6.88 9.79 8.71
N SER A 51 5.73 9.77 8.02
CA SER A 51 5.37 8.68 7.11
C SER A 51 6.26 8.67 5.86
N ILE A 52 6.49 9.85 5.24
CA ILE A 52 7.43 9.97 4.11
C ILE A 52 8.83 9.54 4.56
N LYS A 53 9.29 9.96 5.74
CA LYS A 53 10.57 9.52 6.31
C LYS A 53 10.69 8.01 6.38
N SER A 54 9.62 7.36 6.86
CA SER A 54 9.61 5.90 7.05
C SER A 54 9.74 5.18 5.70
N MET A 55 9.15 5.74 4.65
CA MET A 55 9.29 5.23 3.28
C MET A 55 10.69 5.46 2.71
N GLU A 56 11.28 6.65 2.93
CA GLU A 56 12.68 6.95 2.58
C GLU A 56 13.63 5.93 3.26
N GLU A 57 13.50 5.75 4.58
CA GLU A 57 14.31 4.79 5.36
C GLU A 57 14.16 3.34 4.84
N LEU A 58 12.95 2.94 4.44
CA LEU A 58 12.69 1.60 3.91
C LEU A 58 13.38 1.36 2.56
N LEU A 59 13.48 2.40 1.74
CA LEU A 59 13.98 2.35 0.35
C LEU A 59 15.47 2.71 0.24
N GLN A 60 16.05 3.34 1.27
CA GLN A 60 17.42 3.85 1.26
C GLN A 60 18.47 2.80 0.86
N GLU A 61 18.35 1.56 1.33
CA GLU A 61 19.34 0.51 0.98
C GLU A 61 19.27 0.13 -0.50
N ALA A 62 18.07 0.06 -1.07
CA ALA A 62 17.89 -0.31 -2.47
C ALA A 62 18.20 0.84 -3.44
N PHE A 63 18.10 2.08 -2.95
CA PHE A 63 18.27 3.30 -3.73
C PHE A 63 19.17 4.32 -2.99
N PRO A 64 20.45 3.99 -2.71
CA PRO A 64 21.30 4.78 -1.82
C PRO A 64 21.65 6.16 -2.39
N GLN A 65 21.74 6.29 -3.72
CA GLN A 65 22.14 7.53 -4.40
C GLN A 65 20.97 8.30 -5.01
N ASN A 66 19.85 7.63 -5.31
CA ASN A 66 18.72 8.25 -6.01
C ASN A 66 17.40 7.67 -5.50
N LEU A 67 16.94 8.18 -4.37
CA LEU A 67 15.64 7.79 -3.82
C LEU A 67 14.53 8.09 -4.84
N PRO A 68 13.56 7.17 -4.99
CA PRO A 68 12.37 7.44 -5.77
C PRO A 68 11.61 8.63 -5.17
N GLN A 69 10.78 9.27 -5.98
CA GLN A 69 9.93 10.35 -5.47
C GLN A 69 8.90 9.77 -4.51
N ILE A 70 8.66 10.43 -3.39
CA ILE A 70 7.67 9.98 -2.40
C ILE A 70 6.72 11.14 -2.09
N TYR A 71 5.44 10.91 -2.38
CA TYR A 71 4.35 11.78 -1.97
C TYR A 71 3.60 11.18 -0.79
N GLY A 72 3.30 12.00 0.22
CA GLY A 72 2.36 11.66 1.29
C GLY A 72 1.02 12.35 1.05
N TRP A 73 -0.09 11.61 1.15
CA TRP A 73 -1.42 12.21 1.13
C TRP A 73 -1.92 12.54 2.54
N SER A 74 -2.52 13.72 2.70
CA SER A 74 -3.31 14.06 3.88
C SER A 74 -4.75 14.42 3.57
N HIS A 75 -5.62 14.13 4.53
CA HIS A 75 -7.05 14.41 4.45
C HIS A 75 -7.43 15.60 5.33
N THR A 76 -8.50 16.31 4.95
CA THR A 76 -9.07 17.40 5.75
C THR A 76 -9.70 16.89 7.05
N SER A 77 -10.39 15.76 6.99
CA SER A 77 -11.06 15.15 8.14
C SER A 77 -11.20 13.65 7.98
N LEU A 78 -11.37 12.95 9.10
CA LEU A 78 -11.64 11.51 9.11
C LEU A 78 -13.02 11.18 8.51
N ARG A 79 -13.98 12.12 8.54
CA ARG A 79 -15.34 11.91 8.03
C ARG A 79 -15.34 11.53 6.53
N ASN A 80 -14.43 12.11 5.76
CA ASN A 80 -14.35 11.88 4.31
C ASN A 80 -13.71 10.52 3.98
N LEU A 81 -12.88 9.99 4.89
CA LEU A 81 -12.22 8.69 4.75
C LEU A 81 -13.05 7.53 5.31
N PHE A 82 -13.81 7.77 6.37
CA PHE A 82 -14.40 6.73 7.21
C PHE A 82 -15.91 6.60 7.03
N ASN A 83 -16.37 6.28 5.82
CA ASN A 83 -17.64 5.56 5.70
C ASN A 83 -17.35 4.07 5.40
N LEU A 84 -16.74 3.43 6.39
CA LEU A 84 -16.35 2.02 6.35
C LEU A 84 -17.56 1.09 6.08
N ALA A 85 -18.73 1.44 6.63
CA ALA A 85 -19.97 0.70 6.40
C ALA A 85 -20.37 0.73 4.92
N PHE A 86 -20.36 1.91 4.29
CA PHE A 86 -20.70 2.05 2.88
C PHE A 86 -19.63 1.45 1.95
N TYR A 87 -18.34 1.56 2.30
CA TYR A 87 -17.31 0.85 1.53
C TYR A 87 -17.50 -0.66 1.63
N ASN A 88 -17.79 -1.19 2.82
CA ASN A 88 -17.98 -2.62 3.00
C ASN A 88 -19.21 -3.15 2.28
N SER A 89 -20.28 -2.36 2.14
CA SER A 89 -21.48 -2.76 1.40
C SER A 89 -21.26 -2.76 -0.11
N ARG A 90 -20.51 -1.79 -0.66
CA ARG A 90 -20.28 -1.63 -2.11
C ARG A 90 -18.81 -1.34 -2.48
N PRO A 91 -17.87 -2.25 -2.21
CA PRO A 91 -16.44 -1.98 -2.38
C PRO A 91 -16.01 -1.74 -3.83
N SER A 92 -16.77 -2.21 -4.82
CA SER A 92 -16.48 -2.07 -6.26
C SER A 92 -17.06 -0.82 -6.92
N GLN A 93 -17.93 -0.08 -6.23
CA GLN A 93 -18.64 1.07 -6.80
C GLN A 93 -18.35 2.35 -6.05
N ARG A 94 -18.02 2.26 -4.75
CA ARG A 94 -17.77 3.43 -3.93
C ARG A 94 -16.46 4.10 -4.34
N SER A 95 -16.51 5.42 -4.46
CA SER A 95 -15.36 6.32 -4.55
C SER A 95 -15.63 7.51 -3.64
N SER A 96 -14.79 7.73 -2.63
CA SER A 96 -14.86 8.95 -1.80
C SER A 96 -14.29 10.15 -2.55
N ASP A 97 -14.52 11.36 -2.02
CA ASP A 97 -13.88 12.58 -2.51
C ASP A 97 -12.35 12.46 -2.51
N ALA A 98 -11.77 11.83 -1.48
CA ALA A 98 -10.33 11.57 -1.44
C ALA A 98 -9.89 10.63 -2.58
N GLY A 99 -10.66 9.57 -2.84
CA GLY A 99 -10.41 8.67 -3.96
C GLY A 99 -10.43 9.40 -5.30
N PHE A 100 -11.42 10.27 -5.51
CA PHE A 100 -11.54 11.12 -6.69
C PHE A 100 -10.39 12.12 -6.82
N ASP A 101 -10.07 12.85 -5.76
CA ASP A 101 -9.02 13.88 -5.78
C ASP A 101 -7.65 13.26 -6.09
N ILE A 102 -7.32 12.12 -5.46
CA ILE A 102 -6.09 11.38 -5.78
C ILE A 102 -6.14 10.86 -7.22
N GLY A 103 -7.27 10.29 -7.66
CA GLY A 103 -7.40 9.78 -9.03
C GLY A 103 -7.17 10.88 -10.06
N ALA A 104 -7.75 12.06 -9.85
CA ALA A 104 -7.66 13.22 -10.72
C ALA A 104 -6.27 13.87 -10.70
N ALA A 105 -5.60 13.92 -9.55
CA ALA A 105 -4.30 14.57 -9.41
C ALA A 105 -3.11 13.66 -9.78
N VAL A 106 -3.22 12.36 -9.50
CA VAL A 106 -2.09 11.42 -9.61
C VAL A 106 -2.18 10.55 -10.87
N LEU A 107 -3.36 10.01 -11.17
CA LEU A 107 -3.50 8.99 -12.22
C LEU A 107 -4.02 9.56 -13.54
N MET A 108 -5.01 10.45 -13.52
CA MET A 108 -5.57 11.03 -14.74
C MET A 108 -4.52 11.77 -15.60
N PRO A 109 -3.57 12.56 -15.04
CA PRO A 109 -2.55 13.22 -15.85
C PRO A 109 -1.58 12.26 -16.55
N LEU A 110 -1.58 10.99 -16.17
CA LEU A 110 -0.73 9.95 -16.77
C LEU A 110 -1.41 9.20 -17.91
N VAL A 111 -2.72 9.37 -18.07
CA VAL A 111 -3.54 8.65 -19.05
C VAL A 111 -4.36 9.57 -19.93
N ALA A 112 -4.34 10.87 -19.69
CA ALA A 112 -5.19 11.84 -20.37
C ALA A 112 -4.40 13.07 -20.80
N LYS A 113 -4.69 13.54 -22.01
CA LYS A 113 -4.25 14.83 -22.52
C LYS A 113 -5.28 15.91 -22.15
N ASP A 114 -4.78 17.08 -21.75
CA ASP A 114 -5.59 18.26 -21.42
C ASP A 114 -6.70 17.96 -20.39
N PHE A 115 -6.38 17.09 -19.42
CA PHE A 115 -7.33 16.67 -18.40
C PHE A 115 -7.76 17.86 -17.55
N SER A 116 -9.06 18.02 -17.38
CA SER A 116 -9.65 19.02 -16.51
C SER A 116 -10.85 18.47 -15.76
N ARG A 117 -11.13 19.06 -14.61
CA ARG A 117 -12.29 18.76 -13.76
C ARG A 117 -12.95 20.07 -13.39
N ASP A 118 -14.22 20.22 -13.74
CA ASP A 118 -14.97 21.42 -13.39
C ASP A 118 -15.45 21.41 -11.92
N ALA A 119 -16.00 22.54 -11.47
CA ALA A 119 -16.54 22.68 -10.11
C ALA A 119 -17.71 21.72 -9.81
N LYS A 120 -18.38 21.19 -10.84
CA LYS A 120 -19.46 20.19 -10.72
C LYS A 120 -18.93 18.76 -10.71
N GLY A 121 -17.61 18.58 -10.81
CA GLY A 121 -16.95 17.28 -10.86
C GLY A 121 -17.06 16.57 -12.21
N ARG A 122 -17.50 17.26 -13.27
CA ARG A 122 -17.45 16.72 -14.63
C ARG A 122 -16.01 16.76 -15.11
N VAL A 123 -15.60 15.70 -15.78
CA VAL A 123 -14.24 15.57 -16.32
C VAL A 123 -14.25 15.74 -17.83
N SER A 124 -13.18 16.32 -18.35
CA SER A 124 -12.91 16.43 -19.79
C SER A 124 -11.43 16.12 -20.06
N GLY A 125 -11.13 15.81 -21.31
CA GLY A 125 -9.79 15.45 -21.77
C GLY A 125 -9.89 14.40 -22.88
N ALA A 126 -8.75 14.08 -23.49
CA ALA A 126 -8.64 13.03 -24.49
C ALA A 126 -7.78 11.87 -23.95
N PRO A 127 -8.07 10.61 -24.29
CA PRO A 127 -7.26 9.48 -23.85
C PRO A 127 -5.89 9.52 -24.53
N LEU A 128 -4.83 9.24 -23.79
CA LEU A 128 -3.52 8.98 -24.36
C LEU A 128 -3.49 7.62 -25.10
N PRO A 129 -2.56 7.42 -26.05
CA PRO A 129 -2.30 6.10 -26.60
C PRO A 129 -2.01 5.06 -25.52
N ILE A 130 -2.52 3.85 -25.68
CA ILE A 130 -2.45 2.77 -24.66
C ILE A 130 -1.01 2.53 -24.19
N GLU A 131 -0.04 2.44 -25.09
CA GLU A 131 1.36 2.14 -24.71
C GLU A 131 2.02 3.30 -23.95
N GLU A 132 1.67 4.54 -24.29
CA GLU A 132 2.13 5.73 -23.56
C GLU A 132 1.54 5.74 -22.13
N ALA A 133 0.23 5.54 -22.02
CA ALA A 133 -0.46 5.45 -20.74
C ALA A 133 0.10 4.32 -19.85
N LYS A 134 0.40 3.14 -20.43
CA LYS A 134 1.06 2.03 -19.70
C LYS A 134 2.41 2.47 -19.15
N LYS A 135 3.26 3.07 -20.00
CA LYS A 135 4.59 3.55 -19.59
C LYS A 135 4.49 4.56 -18.44
N ASN A 136 3.55 5.49 -18.52
CA ASN A 136 3.35 6.51 -17.50
C ASN A 136 2.82 5.92 -16.18
N LEU A 137 1.82 5.03 -16.23
CA LEU A 137 1.25 4.39 -15.04
C LEU A 137 2.24 3.45 -14.33
N ARG A 138 3.23 2.88 -15.05
CA ARG A 138 4.32 2.09 -14.44
C ARG A 138 5.21 2.90 -13.50
N ASN A 139 5.17 4.23 -13.57
CA ASN A 139 5.88 5.07 -12.60
C ASN A 139 5.17 5.13 -11.24
N VAL A 140 3.89 4.72 -11.12
CA VAL A 140 3.13 4.90 -9.88
C VAL A 140 3.11 3.63 -9.05
N THR A 141 3.56 3.72 -7.80
CA THR A 141 3.36 2.70 -6.77
C THR A 141 2.59 3.32 -5.62
N ILE A 142 1.47 2.72 -5.21
CA ILE A 142 0.70 3.18 -4.06
C ILE A 142 1.07 2.32 -2.85
N PHE A 143 1.39 2.97 -1.73
CA PHE A 143 1.52 2.28 -0.44
C PHE A 143 0.33 2.66 0.44
N GLY A 144 -0.62 1.73 0.61
CA GLY A 144 -1.83 1.96 1.39
C GLY A 144 -1.75 1.34 2.77
N TYR A 145 -1.64 2.16 3.81
CA TYR A 145 -1.61 1.69 5.20
C TYR A 145 -2.96 1.88 5.90
N SER A 146 -3.44 0.85 6.62
CA SER A 146 -4.70 0.91 7.36
C SER A 146 -5.88 1.25 6.42
N ALA A 147 -6.72 2.20 6.80
CA ALA A 147 -7.79 2.71 5.93
C ALA A 147 -7.28 3.40 4.65
N GLY A 148 -5.99 3.73 4.56
CA GLY A 148 -5.38 4.16 3.29
C GLY A 148 -5.49 3.11 2.19
N ALA A 149 -5.58 1.82 2.55
CA ALA A 149 -5.89 0.75 1.60
C ALA A 149 -7.32 0.88 1.02
N ILE A 150 -8.29 1.38 1.78
CA ILE A 150 -9.64 1.66 1.27
C ILE A 150 -9.58 2.82 0.28
N VAL A 151 -8.88 3.89 0.62
CA VAL A 151 -8.72 5.07 -0.24
C VAL A 151 -8.07 4.68 -1.57
N ALA A 152 -7.00 3.89 -1.55
CA ALA A 152 -6.37 3.39 -2.78
C ALA A 152 -7.39 2.66 -3.68
N GLN A 153 -8.24 1.84 -3.08
CA GLN A 153 -9.25 1.07 -3.80
C GLN A 153 -10.39 1.95 -4.34
N GLU A 154 -10.75 3.00 -3.61
CA GLU A 154 -11.68 4.03 -4.07
C GLU A 154 -11.08 4.89 -5.19
N THR A 155 -9.77 5.17 -5.14
CA THR A 155 -9.02 5.81 -6.22
C THR A 155 -9.09 4.99 -7.50
N TYR A 156 -8.93 3.67 -7.43
CA TYR A 156 -9.15 2.81 -8.61
C TYR A 156 -10.54 3.02 -9.21
N ASN A 157 -11.58 2.95 -8.38
CA ASN A 157 -12.97 3.09 -8.85
C ASN A 157 -13.22 4.47 -9.48
N ALA A 158 -12.71 5.53 -8.84
CA ALA A 158 -12.82 6.91 -9.32
C ALA A 158 -12.10 7.08 -10.66
N THR A 159 -10.84 6.65 -10.76
CA THR A 159 -10.05 6.76 -11.98
C THR A 159 -10.65 5.95 -13.11
N LEU A 160 -11.14 4.74 -12.85
CA LEU A 160 -11.83 3.93 -13.86
C LEU A 160 -13.03 4.68 -14.45
N ARG A 161 -13.83 5.34 -13.59
CA ARG A 161 -14.95 6.17 -14.03
C ARG A 161 -14.48 7.34 -14.88
N MET A 162 -13.50 8.12 -14.40
CA MET A 162 -12.98 9.27 -15.14
C MET A 162 -12.34 8.88 -16.47
N MET A 163 -11.65 7.74 -16.55
CA MET A 163 -11.10 7.21 -17.81
C MET A 163 -12.20 6.87 -18.81
N LYS A 164 -13.31 6.28 -18.37
CA LYS A 164 -14.47 6.03 -19.23
C LYS A 164 -15.11 7.32 -19.73
N ASP A 165 -15.23 8.32 -18.84
CA ASP A 165 -15.82 9.62 -19.17
C ASP A 165 -15.01 10.38 -20.23
N ILE A 166 -13.69 10.16 -20.32
CA ILE A 166 -12.83 10.72 -21.38
C ILE A 166 -12.67 9.79 -22.60
N GLY A 167 -13.39 8.67 -22.68
CA GLY A 167 -13.48 7.84 -23.88
C GLY A 167 -12.65 6.55 -23.91
N TYR A 168 -12.02 6.14 -22.80
CA TYR A 168 -11.44 4.78 -22.74
C TYR A 168 -12.53 3.71 -22.69
N ALA A 169 -12.35 2.64 -23.48
CA ALA A 169 -13.11 1.42 -23.29
C ALA A 169 -12.83 0.82 -21.90
N GLU A 170 -13.85 0.27 -21.23
CA GLU A 170 -13.70 -0.21 -19.86
C GLU A 170 -12.62 -1.31 -19.72
N LYS A 171 -12.54 -2.22 -20.70
CA LYS A 171 -11.52 -3.27 -20.72
C LYS A 171 -10.09 -2.69 -20.72
N ASP A 172 -9.88 -1.67 -21.55
CA ASP A 172 -8.57 -1.02 -21.70
C ASP A 172 -8.23 -0.20 -20.46
N ALA A 173 -9.20 0.56 -19.92
CA ALA A 173 -9.01 1.30 -18.67
C ALA A 173 -8.64 0.37 -17.50
N ARG A 174 -9.32 -0.78 -17.37
CA ARG A 174 -8.98 -1.79 -16.35
C ARG A 174 -7.59 -2.38 -16.57
N GLY A 175 -7.23 -2.67 -17.83
CA GLY A 175 -5.90 -3.15 -18.22
C GLY A 175 -4.80 -2.15 -17.87
N LEU A 176 -4.98 -0.88 -18.22
CA LEU A 176 -4.09 0.22 -17.89
C LEU A 176 -3.93 0.39 -16.38
N LEU A 177 -5.03 0.47 -15.64
CA LEU A 177 -4.95 0.62 -14.18
C LEU A 177 -4.21 -0.53 -13.51
N SER A 178 -4.22 -1.74 -14.07
CA SER A 178 -3.43 -2.86 -13.53
C SER A 178 -1.91 -2.67 -13.62
N GLU A 179 -1.40 -1.70 -14.39
CA GLU A 179 0.01 -1.30 -14.42
C GLU A 179 0.45 -0.57 -13.14
N VAL A 180 -0.50 -0.01 -12.39
CA VAL A 180 -0.24 0.58 -11.06
C VAL A 180 -0.13 -0.54 -10.03
N VAL A 181 0.92 -0.48 -9.19
CA VAL A 181 1.10 -1.43 -8.09
C VAL A 181 0.59 -0.83 -6.78
N LEU A 182 -0.17 -1.60 -6.03
CA LEU A 182 -0.59 -1.29 -4.66
C LEU A 182 0.03 -2.27 -3.66
N VAL A 183 0.85 -1.76 -2.73
CA VAL A 183 1.27 -2.50 -1.55
C VAL A 183 0.39 -2.06 -0.38
N ALA A 184 -0.53 -2.91 0.04
CA ALA A 184 -1.49 -2.60 1.09
C ALA A 184 -1.08 -3.27 2.40
N ALA A 185 -0.76 -2.48 3.43
CA ALA A 185 -0.29 -2.95 4.73
C ALA A 185 -1.29 -2.64 5.85
N GLY A 186 -1.48 -3.57 6.80
CA GLY A 186 -2.52 -3.42 7.82
C GLY A 186 -3.89 -3.24 7.15
N VAL A 187 -4.26 -4.14 6.26
CA VAL A 187 -5.37 -3.90 5.32
C VAL A 187 -6.73 -3.78 6.02
N PHE A 188 -7.33 -2.59 5.98
CA PHE A 188 -8.72 -2.36 6.42
C PHE A 188 -9.78 -2.62 5.35
N SER A 189 -9.36 -2.78 4.10
CA SER A 189 -10.25 -3.00 2.96
C SER A 189 -10.81 -4.45 2.93
N ARG A 190 -11.55 -4.81 1.87
CA ARG A 190 -12.13 -6.15 1.63
C ARG A 190 -11.38 -6.85 0.50
N TYR A 191 -10.11 -7.18 0.70
CA TYR A 191 -9.22 -7.76 -0.31
C TYR A 191 -9.81 -8.94 -1.13
N THR A 192 -10.69 -9.77 -0.55
CA THR A 192 -11.37 -10.87 -1.30
C THR A 192 -12.39 -10.40 -2.33
N LYS A 193 -12.91 -9.18 -2.20
CA LYS A 193 -13.88 -8.53 -3.10
C LYS A 193 -13.25 -7.49 -4.04
N GLU A 194 -11.93 -7.34 -3.99
CA GLU A 194 -11.17 -6.29 -4.68
C GLU A 194 -10.32 -6.84 -5.84
N LYS A 195 -10.75 -7.96 -6.41
CA LYS A 195 -10.07 -8.66 -7.51
C LYS A 195 -10.14 -7.86 -8.81
N GLY A 196 -9.13 -8.02 -9.68
CA GLY A 196 -9.13 -7.42 -11.02
C GLY A 196 -8.93 -5.90 -11.06
N ARG A 197 -8.27 -5.33 -10.03
CA ARG A 197 -7.99 -3.90 -9.91
C ARG A 197 -6.51 -3.61 -10.19
N PHE A 198 -5.90 -2.68 -9.45
CA PHE A 198 -4.45 -2.51 -9.38
C PHE A 198 -3.74 -3.85 -9.15
N THR A 199 -2.51 -3.98 -9.62
CA THR A 199 -1.65 -5.10 -9.22
C THR A 199 -1.34 -4.98 -7.73
N THR A 200 -1.96 -5.82 -6.90
CA THR A 200 -2.04 -5.58 -5.45
C THR A 200 -1.43 -6.72 -4.62
N LEU A 201 -0.59 -6.34 -3.66
CA LEU A 201 -0.12 -7.22 -2.59
C LEU A 201 -0.72 -6.78 -1.26
N TYR A 202 -1.55 -7.63 -0.66
CA TYR A 202 -2.19 -7.38 0.63
C TYR A 202 -1.40 -8.01 1.78
N LEU A 203 -0.92 -7.23 2.74
CA LEU A 203 -0.23 -7.69 3.95
C LEU A 203 -1.18 -7.61 5.15
N VAL A 204 -1.59 -8.78 5.65
CA VAL A 204 -2.67 -8.91 6.63
C VAL A 204 -2.18 -9.62 7.89
N ALA A 205 -1.98 -8.87 8.98
CA ALA A 205 -1.71 -9.47 10.28
C ALA A 205 -2.90 -10.34 10.74
N SER A 206 -2.68 -11.65 10.87
CA SER A 206 -3.74 -12.62 11.18
C SER A 206 -4.26 -12.47 12.63
N ASN A 207 -3.48 -11.84 13.50
CA ASN A 207 -3.83 -11.52 14.89
C ASN A 207 -4.22 -10.05 15.10
N ASP A 208 -4.47 -9.31 14.03
CA ASP A 208 -5.00 -7.96 14.11
C ASP A 208 -6.42 -7.94 14.72
N ARG A 209 -6.50 -7.38 15.93
CA ARG A 209 -7.74 -7.28 16.70
C ARG A 209 -8.76 -6.34 16.04
N MET A 210 -8.30 -5.28 15.38
CA MET A 210 -9.19 -4.33 14.71
C MET A 210 -9.89 -4.98 13.52
N MET A 211 -9.15 -5.78 12.76
CA MET A 211 -9.73 -6.56 11.66
C MET A 211 -10.66 -7.68 12.15
N ARG A 212 -10.35 -8.34 13.27
CA ARG A 212 -11.27 -9.31 13.89
C ARG A 212 -12.58 -8.66 14.32
N ALA A 213 -12.53 -7.52 14.99
CA ALA A 213 -13.72 -6.78 15.40
C ALA A 213 -14.55 -6.31 14.20
N LYS A 214 -13.91 -5.76 13.16
CA LYS A 214 -14.58 -5.40 11.91
C LYS A 214 -15.29 -6.61 11.29
N ASN A 215 -14.58 -7.73 11.15
CA ASN A 215 -15.13 -8.92 10.51
C ASN A 215 -16.26 -9.57 11.32
N LEU A 216 -16.24 -9.43 12.66
CA LEU A 216 -17.31 -9.86 13.55
C LEU A 216 -18.59 -9.03 13.33
N ILE A 217 -18.45 -7.70 13.24
CA ILE A 217 -19.59 -6.77 13.07
C ILE A 217 -20.27 -6.95 11.70
N TRP A 218 -19.50 -7.23 10.64
CA TRP A 218 -20.01 -7.33 9.27
C TRP A 218 -20.13 -8.78 8.78
N GLY A 219 -20.24 -9.73 9.70
CA GLY A 219 -19.97 -11.14 9.45
C GLY A 219 -21.19 -12.06 9.38
N THR A 220 -21.68 -12.30 8.17
CA THR A 220 -22.07 -13.67 7.74
C THR A 220 -20.82 -14.55 7.44
N LEU A 221 -19.61 -14.08 7.80
CA LEU A 221 -18.30 -14.61 7.40
C LEU A 221 -17.46 -15.17 8.56
N GLY A 222 -18.04 -15.34 9.76
CA GLY A 222 -17.35 -15.93 10.92
C GLY A 222 -16.77 -17.32 10.63
N THR A 223 -17.38 -18.09 9.74
CA THR A 223 -17.03 -19.48 9.40
C THR A 223 -15.70 -19.63 8.64
N VAL A 224 -15.38 -18.75 7.69
CA VAL A 224 -14.09 -18.83 6.95
C VAL A 224 -12.92 -18.37 7.81
N TYR A 225 -13.14 -17.36 8.65
CA TYR A 225 -12.12 -16.87 9.56
C TYR A 225 -11.87 -17.83 10.73
N ASN A 226 -12.90 -18.55 11.20
CA ASN A 226 -12.75 -19.63 12.18
C ASN A 226 -11.89 -20.80 11.64
N LYS A 227 -11.99 -21.12 10.34
CA LYS A 227 -11.09 -22.12 9.70
C LYS A 227 -9.63 -21.65 9.64
N LEU A 228 -9.36 -20.40 9.26
CA LEU A 228 -8.00 -19.82 9.29
C LEU A 228 -7.48 -19.60 10.71
N ALA A 229 -8.37 -19.35 11.68
CA ALA A 229 -8.02 -19.23 13.09
C ALA A 229 -7.74 -20.59 13.74
N ARG A 230 -8.31 -21.70 13.26
CA ARG A 230 -7.94 -23.06 13.70
C ARG A 230 -6.52 -23.46 13.28
N ARG A 231 -6.06 -23.02 12.10
CA ARG A 231 -4.63 -23.13 11.70
C ARG A 231 -3.66 -22.30 12.56
N LYS A 232 -4.16 -21.41 13.45
CA LYS A 232 -3.31 -20.62 14.38
C LYS A 232 -2.81 -21.42 15.58
N LYS A 233 -3.35 -22.61 15.86
CA LYS A 233 -2.96 -23.37 17.08
C LYS A 233 -1.48 -23.76 17.08
N ASP A 234 -0.82 -23.78 15.91
CA ASP A 234 0.60 -24.14 15.77
C ASP A 234 1.55 -22.95 15.58
N GLY A 235 1.04 -21.72 15.76
CA GLY A 235 1.88 -20.56 16.12
C GLY A 235 2.86 -19.98 15.09
N LYS A 236 2.98 -20.46 13.84
CA LYS A 236 4.09 -20.02 12.96
C LYS A 236 3.85 -19.92 11.45
N GLU A 237 2.63 -19.93 10.93
CA GLU A 237 2.49 -20.02 9.46
C GLU A 237 2.28 -18.66 8.78
N LEU A 238 3.33 -18.21 8.07
CA LEU A 238 3.20 -17.30 6.93
C LEU A 238 2.45 -18.04 5.82
N VAL A 239 1.36 -17.44 5.34
CA VAL A 239 0.52 -17.95 4.25
C VAL A 239 0.50 -16.93 3.12
N ILE A 240 0.80 -17.38 1.91
CA ILE A 240 0.73 -16.55 0.69
C ILE A 240 -0.25 -17.20 -0.27
N ARG A 241 -1.31 -16.47 -0.65
CA ARG A 241 -2.37 -16.97 -1.52
C ARG A 241 -2.61 -16.03 -2.69
N SER A 242 -2.66 -16.58 -3.90
CA SER A 242 -3.13 -15.84 -5.07
C SER A 242 -4.66 -15.66 -4.99
N LEU A 243 -5.14 -14.43 -5.15
CA LEU A 243 -6.57 -14.10 -5.11
C LEU A 243 -7.16 -13.92 -6.51
N SER A 244 -6.36 -13.38 -7.43
CA SER A 244 -6.63 -13.21 -8.86
C SER A 244 -5.31 -12.97 -9.62
N ALA A 245 -5.38 -12.86 -10.96
CA ALA A 245 -4.22 -12.51 -11.78
C ALA A 245 -3.53 -11.18 -11.38
N THR A 246 -4.28 -10.24 -10.78
CA THR A 246 -3.73 -8.95 -10.33
C THR A 246 -3.65 -8.83 -8.80
N SER A 247 -3.89 -9.88 -8.02
CA SER A 247 -3.76 -9.73 -6.57
C SER A 247 -3.37 -10.99 -5.79
N ALA A 248 -2.58 -10.77 -4.74
CA ALA A 248 -2.18 -11.81 -3.79
C ALA A 248 -2.30 -11.29 -2.34
N MET A 249 -2.54 -12.22 -1.41
CA MET A 249 -2.57 -11.96 0.02
C MET A 249 -1.42 -12.67 0.71
N VAL A 250 -0.71 -11.93 1.55
CA VAL A 250 0.27 -12.43 2.52
C VAL A 250 -0.33 -12.26 3.91
N SER A 251 -0.47 -13.35 4.67
CA SER A 251 -0.97 -13.30 6.04
C SER A 251 -0.02 -14.01 6.99
N ALA A 252 0.25 -13.37 8.13
CA ALA A 252 1.06 -13.93 9.19
C ALA A 252 0.65 -13.33 10.55
N PRO A 253 0.87 -14.02 11.68
CA PRO A 253 0.79 -13.39 12.99
C PRO A 253 1.97 -12.42 13.18
N VAL A 254 1.73 -11.25 13.78
CA VAL A 254 2.79 -10.31 14.15
C VAL A 254 2.99 -10.25 15.66
N ARG A 255 4.23 -10.09 16.11
CA ARG A 255 4.54 -9.98 17.54
C ARG A 255 4.19 -8.57 18.05
N PRO A 256 3.87 -8.40 19.34
CA PRO A 256 3.57 -7.09 19.92
C PRO A 256 4.82 -6.24 20.17
N THR A 257 6.00 -6.70 19.73
CA THR A 257 7.29 -6.05 19.98
C THR A 257 7.53 -4.92 18.98
N TYR A 258 7.76 -3.70 19.51
CA TYR A 258 8.09 -2.51 18.73
C TYR A 258 9.59 -2.23 18.74
N TYR A 259 10.38 -3.26 18.45
CA TYR A 259 11.79 -3.10 18.20
C TYR A 259 12.23 -4.07 17.12
N GLN A 260 13.34 -3.76 16.47
CA GLN A 260 14.07 -4.72 15.66
C GLN A 260 15.49 -4.83 16.20
N TRP A 261 16.05 -6.03 16.13
CA TRP A 261 17.48 -6.20 16.34
C TRP A 261 18.23 -5.69 15.10
N GLN A 262 19.22 -4.85 15.34
CA GLN A 262 20.28 -4.59 14.36
C GLN A 262 21.35 -5.64 14.55
N TYR A 263 21.81 -6.20 13.44
CA TYR A 263 22.87 -7.19 13.40
C TYR A 263 24.10 -6.55 12.76
N ASP A 264 25.29 -6.89 13.25
CA ASP A 264 26.54 -6.52 12.60
C ASP A 264 26.78 -7.38 11.33
N GLU A 265 27.86 -7.09 10.61
CA GLU A 265 28.27 -7.80 9.38
C GLU A 265 28.50 -9.30 9.62
N ASN A 266 28.75 -9.70 10.88
CA ASN A 266 28.94 -11.09 11.30
C ASN A 266 27.64 -11.75 11.81
N GLY A 267 26.50 -11.07 11.72
CA GLY A 267 25.20 -11.57 12.17
C GLY A 267 25.03 -11.59 13.69
N LYS A 268 25.90 -10.94 14.47
CA LYS A 268 25.73 -10.78 15.93
C LYS A 268 24.83 -9.60 16.24
N ARG A 269 24.03 -9.72 17.29
CA ARG A 269 23.12 -8.65 17.75
C ARG A 269 23.93 -7.46 18.25
N LYS A 270 23.77 -6.31 17.60
CA LYS A 270 24.45 -5.07 17.96
C LYS A 270 23.59 -4.21 18.88
N GLU A 271 22.37 -3.87 18.46
CA GLU A 271 21.49 -2.95 19.21
C GLU A 271 20.01 -3.20 18.93
N LYS A 272 19.12 -2.82 19.85
CA LYS A 272 17.68 -2.74 19.61
C LYS A 272 17.30 -1.35 19.07
N LYS A 273 16.87 -1.26 17.81
CA LYS A 273 16.18 -0.07 17.29
C LYS A 273 14.71 -0.15 17.70
N TYR A 274 14.29 0.72 18.62
CA TYR A 274 12.88 0.82 19.03
C TYR A 274 12.08 1.64 18.02
N PHE A 275 10.91 1.14 17.67
CA PHE A 275 9.92 1.87 16.90
C PHE A 275 9.00 2.64 17.83
N ARG A 276 8.75 3.92 17.53
CA ARG A 276 7.70 4.67 18.21
C ARG A 276 6.34 4.16 17.70
N PRO A 277 5.43 3.72 18.58
CA PRO A 277 4.06 3.36 18.18
C PRO A 277 3.39 4.54 17.47
N LEU A 278 2.64 4.30 16.40
CA LEU A 278 1.89 5.36 15.73
C LEU A 278 0.61 5.70 16.48
N TYR A 279 0.00 4.74 17.18
CA TYR A 279 -1.16 5.00 18.02
C TYR A 279 -0.75 5.54 19.41
N PRO A 280 -1.47 6.54 19.94
CA PRO A 280 -1.21 7.05 21.29
C PRO A 280 -1.31 5.95 22.35
N LYS A 281 -0.42 6.01 23.37
CA LYS A 281 -0.35 5.01 24.45
C LYS A 281 -1.69 4.81 25.19
N TRP A 282 -2.51 5.86 25.31
CA TRP A 282 -3.82 5.83 25.97
C TRP A 282 -4.89 5.05 25.21
N THR A 283 -4.63 4.65 23.96
CA THR A 283 -5.56 3.75 23.25
C THR A 283 -5.60 2.34 23.86
N HIS A 284 -4.75 2.04 24.86
CA HIS A 284 -4.65 0.77 25.61
C HIS A 284 -4.59 -0.49 24.72
N ARG A 285 -4.25 -0.33 23.45
CA ARG A 285 -4.24 -1.39 22.45
C ARG A 285 -2.78 -1.71 22.11
N ARG A 286 -2.32 -2.92 22.48
CA ARG A 286 -1.19 -3.57 21.81
C ARG A 286 -1.62 -3.82 20.37
N SER A 287 -1.43 -2.81 19.53
CA SER A 287 -1.96 -2.79 18.18
C SER A 287 -1.04 -3.58 17.24
N TYR A 288 -1.39 -4.84 16.99
CA TYR A 288 -0.80 -5.66 15.91
C TYR A 288 -1.02 -5.07 14.51
N HIS A 289 -1.68 -3.91 14.43
CA HIS A 289 -1.97 -3.17 13.22
C HIS A 289 -0.86 -2.22 12.80
N GLU A 290 0.11 -1.94 13.67
CA GLU A 290 1.11 -0.87 13.51
C GLU A 290 2.01 -1.05 12.29
N LEU A 291 2.26 0.06 11.58
CA LEU A 291 3.02 0.08 10.33
C LEU A 291 4.41 -0.55 10.48
N ALA A 292 5.07 -0.32 11.61
CA ALA A 292 6.40 -0.87 11.91
C ALA A 292 6.44 -2.40 11.80
N HIS A 293 5.32 -3.10 11.99
CA HIS A 293 5.25 -4.54 11.80
C HIS A 293 5.29 -4.96 10.33
N TYR A 294 5.17 -4.05 9.38
CA TYR A 294 5.20 -4.36 7.95
C TYR A 294 6.51 -3.88 7.30
N ILE A 295 7.15 -2.87 7.88
CA ILE A 295 8.33 -2.18 7.31
C ILE A 295 9.64 -2.51 8.05
N THR A 296 9.78 -3.73 8.56
CA THR A 296 10.99 -4.20 9.26
C THR A 296 11.80 -5.18 8.41
N ARG A 297 13.08 -5.33 8.75
CA ARG A 297 13.99 -6.34 8.16
C ARG A 297 14.35 -7.47 9.11
N ASP A 298 13.83 -7.44 10.34
CA ASP A 298 14.11 -8.46 11.35
C ASP A 298 13.24 -9.70 11.12
N GLU A 299 13.79 -10.62 10.35
CA GLU A 299 13.22 -11.94 10.03
C GLU A 299 12.93 -12.79 11.26
N ASN A 300 13.65 -12.58 12.37
CA ASN A 300 13.47 -13.35 13.60
C ASN A 300 12.31 -12.82 14.45
N ASN A 301 12.03 -11.52 14.35
CA ASN A 301 10.97 -10.87 15.12
C ASN A 301 9.67 -10.72 14.32
N ASN A 302 9.72 -10.74 12.98
CA ASN A 302 8.56 -10.44 12.16
C ASN A 302 8.46 -11.28 10.88
N ALA A 303 7.32 -11.94 10.70
CA ALA A 303 7.06 -12.76 9.52
C ALA A 303 6.90 -11.96 8.22
N PHE A 304 6.50 -10.68 8.30
CA PHE A 304 6.44 -9.76 7.15
C PHE A 304 7.79 -9.11 6.83
N ALA A 305 8.85 -9.45 7.57
CA ALA A 305 10.17 -8.89 7.31
C ALA A 305 10.52 -9.01 5.82
N ASN A 306 11.11 -7.94 5.31
CA ASN A 306 11.48 -7.75 3.90
C ASN A 306 10.32 -7.77 2.89
N THR A 307 9.12 -8.22 3.26
CA THR A 307 7.99 -8.39 2.33
C THR A 307 7.53 -7.06 1.75
N ALA A 308 7.29 -6.04 2.60
CA ALA A 308 6.90 -4.73 2.11
C ALA A 308 8.04 -4.03 1.36
N CYS A 309 9.27 -4.18 1.84
CA CYS A 309 10.46 -3.60 1.22
C CYS A 309 10.66 -4.15 -0.19
N TYR A 310 10.74 -5.48 -0.35
CA TYR A 310 10.93 -6.14 -1.63
C TYR A 310 9.78 -5.83 -2.59
N ALA A 311 8.54 -5.85 -2.10
CA ALA A 311 7.37 -5.50 -2.92
C ALA A 311 7.46 -4.07 -3.47
N LEU A 312 7.89 -3.11 -2.65
CA LEU A 312 8.08 -1.72 -3.10
C LEU A 312 9.25 -1.57 -4.06
N VAL A 313 10.40 -2.17 -3.76
CA VAL A 313 11.60 -2.06 -4.61
C VAL A 313 11.34 -2.71 -5.98
N ASN A 314 10.73 -3.90 -6.00
CA ASN A 314 10.35 -4.57 -7.25
C ASN A 314 9.28 -3.78 -8.01
N ALA A 315 8.31 -3.20 -7.31
CA ALA A 315 7.33 -2.31 -7.94
C ALA A 315 8.01 -1.11 -8.59
N LEU A 316 8.94 -0.44 -7.91
CA LEU A 316 9.63 0.73 -8.42
C LEU A 316 10.59 0.41 -9.58
N ASN A 317 11.18 -0.78 -9.59
CA ASN A 317 12.11 -1.23 -10.64
C ASN A 317 11.43 -1.93 -11.82
N ARG A 318 10.09 -2.03 -11.83
CA ARG A 318 9.36 -2.78 -12.85
C ARG A 318 9.48 -2.16 -14.24
N LYS A 319 9.63 -3.01 -15.27
CA LYS A 319 9.61 -2.60 -16.68
C LYS A 319 8.29 -2.94 -17.38
N SER A 320 7.56 -3.91 -16.83
CA SER A 320 6.25 -4.39 -17.27
C SER A 320 5.35 -4.60 -16.05
N ARG A 321 4.05 -4.88 -16.28
CA ARG A 321 3.13 -5.27 -15.21
C ARG A 321 3.63 -6.55 -14.53
N PRO A 322 3.99 -6.52 -13.23
CA PRO A 322 4.47 -7.69 -12.53
C PRO A 322 3.31 -8.62 -12.19
N ALA A 323 3.56 -9.93 -12.10
CA ALA A 323 2.62 -10.76 -11.38
C ALA A 323 2.70 -10.40 -9.87
N PRO A 324 1.58 -10.47 -9.12
CA PRO A 324 1.59 -10.09 -7.71
C PRO A 324 2.61 -10.83 -6.85
N LEU A 325 2.90 -12.09 -7.17
CA LEU A 325 3.88 -12.91 -6.44
C LEU A 325 5.32 -12.57 -6.80
N ASP A 326 5.58 -12.00 -7.98
CA ASP A 326 6.93 -11.56 -8.38
C ASP A 326 7.41 -10.41 -7.49
N LEU A 327 6.48 -9.62 -6.95
CA LEU A 327 6.78 -8.56 -5.99
C LEU A 327 7.47 -9.09 -4.72
N LEU A 328 7.29 -10.37 -4.38
CA LEU A 328 7.88 -11.00 -3.20
C LEU A 328 9.30 -11.52 -3.43
N GLN A 329 9.79 -11.50 -4.67
CA GLN A 329 11.14 -11.99 -4.96
C GLN A 329 12.19 -11.04 -4.37
N PRO A 330 13.35 -11.54 -3.94
CA PRO A 330 14.49 -10.70 -3.61
C PRO A 330 14.84 -9.74 -4.77
N PRO A 331 14.85 -8.41 -4.55
CA PRO A 331 15.26 -7.47 -5.58
C PRO A 331 16.72 -7.66 -5.97
N ARG A 332 17.03 -7.40 -7.24
CA ARG A 332 18.41 -7.46 -7.74
C ARG A 332 19.31 -6.51 -6.93
N GLY A 333 20.45 -7.01 -6.46
CA GLY A 333 21.41 -6.23 -5.68
C GLY A 333 21.11 -6.16 -4.17
N MET A 334 19.97 -6.70 -3.72
CA MET A 334 19.71 -6.87 -2.28
C MET A 334 20.07 -8.29 -1.86
N ALA A 335 20.86 -8.43 -0.80
CA ALA A 335 21.14 -9.73 -0.21
C ALA A 335 19.84 -10.32 0.37
N ALA A 336 19.45 -11.50 -0.12
CA ALA A 336 18.41 -12.31 0.50
C ALA A 336 19.01 -13.64 0.92
N THR A 337 18.69 -14.06 2.14
CA THR A 337 19.09 -15.37 2.63
C THR A 337 18.31 -16.45 1.88
N ASP A 338 18.92 -17.62 1.69
CA ASP A 338 18.18 -18.77 1.14
C ASP A 338 17.02 -19.19 2.07
N ALA A 339 17.15 -18.89 3.37
CA ALA A 339 16.06 -18.99 4.33
C ALA A 339 14.83 -18.15 3.95
N TYR A 340 15.01 -16.91 3.46
CA TYR A 340 13.89 -16.09 2.98
C TYR A 340 13.22 -16.74 1.76
N LYS A 341 14.00 -17.15 0.76
CA LYS A 341 13.47 -17.77 -0.47
C LYS A 341 12.68 -19.04 -0.14
N ALA A 342 13.24 -19.91 0.69
CA ALA A 342 12.59 -21.13 1.16
C ALA A 342 11.31 -20.84 1.95
N LYS A 343 11.32 -19.83 2.82
CA LYS A 343 10.16 -19.36 3.59
C LYS A 343 9.01 -18.94 2.66
N ILE A 344 9.29 -18.10 1.66
CA ILE A 344 8.27 -17.63 0.69
C ILE A 344 7.74 -18.80 -0.14
N ALA A 345 8.62 -19.66 -0.68
CA ALA A 345 8.21 -20.82 -1.48
C ALA A 345 7.33 -21.80 -0.69
N ALA A 346 7.65 -22.08 0.58
CA ALA A 346 6.82 -22.89 1.47
C ALA A 346 5.45 -22.23 1.74
N ALA A 347 5.43 -20.92 1.99
CA ALA A 347 4.21 -20.17 2.24
C ALA A 347 3.26 -20.10 1.03
N VAL A 348 3.80 -20.00 -0.19
CA VAL A 348 3.02 -20.06 -1.44
C VAL A 348 2.40 -21.44 -1.65
N ARG A 349 3.19 -22.52 -1.46
CA ARG A 349 2.68 -23.90 -1.56
C ARG A 349 1.52 -24.13 -0.59
N ARG A 350 1.68 -23.74 0.68
CA ARG A 350 0.62 -23.87 1.70
C ARG A 350 -0.64 -23.06 1.40
N GLY A 351 -0.52 -21.87 0.82
CA GLY A 351 -1.67 -21.02 0.54
C GLY A 351 -2.49 -21.45 -0.68
N ASN A 352 -1.92 -22.29 -1.54
CA ASN A 352 -2.55 -22.83 -2.74
C ASN A 352 -2.92 -24.32 -2.64
N ASP A 353 -2.57 -25.03 -1.55
CA ASP A 353 -3.03 -26.42 -1.33
C ASP A 353 -4.53 -26.42 -0.99
N PRO A 354 -5.38 -27.11 -1.77
CA PRO A 354 -6.82 -27.22 -1.51
C PRO A 354 -7.17 -28.13 -0.32
N ARG A 355 -6.22 -28.90 0.23
CA ARG A 355 -6.48 -29.86 1.31
C ARG A 355 -6.43 -29.20 2.71
N PRO A 356 -7.32 -29.62 3.63
CA PRO A 356 -7.55 -28.98 4.93
C PRO A 356 -6.33 -29.00 5.85
#